data_AF-A0A2R9UAN7-F1
#
_entry.id   AF-A0A2R9UAN7-F1
#
_cell.length_a   1.000
_cell.length_b   1.000
_cell.length_c   1.000
_cell.angle_alpha   90.00
_cell.angle_beta   90.00
_cell.angle_gamma   90.00
#
_symmetry.space_group_name_H-M   'P 1'
#
loop_
_entity.id
_entity.type
_entity.pdbx_description
1 polymer ?
#
loop_
_entity_poly.entity_id
_entity_poly.type
_entity_poly.pdbx_seq_one_letter_code
_entity_poly.pdbx_strand_id
1 'polypeptide(L)'
;MATTAGRGILALATAGALLIIGVVLALLVDPFTRVPIEVDGATEWVARVLLVFAVAWVVIGMLAARTRLVGRPGAAAARATWIASTRPWRARESTLGVLPLDRWCMILVPGLLLVATRVVQARGDGFGSVVLAVAGWLVFALAVRLLLGTRSPWPIIAAVGGALVLRCIATLAAISLSGAEGVWHVLWSIGAVRVLYLAIVLGLVGWVFVVAGWSLGPQLGPRRAAGVALAGVGAVFALPTATAAAIGTTEALRGWNSQIGVLPWHLARMTGLYDTQFPAETLVVAAVIATLMTVAGVVLALPLRAGERRRRTAAS
;
A
#
# COMPACT_ATOMS: atom_id res chain seq x y z
N MET A 1 2.31 14.11 26.39
CA MET A 1 1.76 12.83 25.86
C MET A 1 0.47 13.14 25.12
N ALA A 2 0.36 12.83 23.83
CA ALA A 2 -0.90 13.05 23.12
C ALA A 2 -1.98 12.09 23.64
N THR A 3 -3.13 12.62 24.02
CA THR A 3 -4.31 11.84 24.41
C THR A 3 -4.77 10.95 23.24
N THR A 4 -5.54 9.91 23.52
CA THR A 4 -6.13 9.03 22.48
C THR A 4 -6.90 9.82 21.43
N ALA A 5 -7.57 10.91 21.83
CA ALA A 5 -8.22 11.87 20.94
C ALA A 5 -7.21 12.59 20.01
N GLY A 6 -6.09 13.06 20.55
CA GLY A 6 -5.04 13.74 19.76
C GLY A 6 -4.43 12.85 18.67
N ARG A 7 -4.24 11.55 18.94
CA ARG A 7 -3.77 10.59 17.92
C ARG A 7 -4.81 10.33 16.82
N GLY A 8 -6.10 10.30 17.20
CA GLY A 8 -7.20 10.18 16.24
C GLY A 8 -7.26 11.37 15.28
N ILE A 9 -7.15 12.59 15.80
CA ILE A 9 -7.14 13.82 15.00
C ILE A 9 -5.95 13.82 14.04
N LEU A 10 -4.74 13.46 14.52
CA LEU A 10 -3.55 13.38 13.68
C LEU A 10 -3.72 12.36 12.54
N ALA A 11 -4.35 11.22 12.82
CA ALA A 11 -4.64 10.19 11.81
C ALA A 11 -5.58 10.72 10.72
N LEU A 12 -6.66 11.38 11.11
CA LEU A 12 -7.63 11.97 10.18
C LEU A 12 -6.99 13.10 9.37
N ALA A 13 -6.20 13.97 10.00
CA ALA A 13 -5.46 15.03 9.32
C ALA A 13 -4.45 14.47 8.30
N THR A 14 -3.75 13.39 8.67
CA THR A 14 -2.80 12.71 7.77
C THR A 14 -3.53 12.06 6.60
N ALA A 15 -4.65 11.37 6.84
CA ALA A 15 -5.48 10.81 5.78
C ALA A 15 -6.02 11.90 4.84
N GLY A 16 -6.49 13.02 5.40
CA GLY A 16 -6.93 14.19 4.63
C GLY A 16 -5.80 14.77 3.78
N ALA A 17 -4.61 14.95 4.34
CA ALA A 17 -3.43 15.42 3.61
C ALA A 17 -3.05 14.46 2.47
N LEU A 18 -3.09 13.14 2.71
CA LEU A 18 -2.82 12.14 1.67
C LEU A 18 -3.87 12.17 0.55
N LEU A 19 -5.14 12.42 0.87
CA LEU A 19 -6.19 12.61 -0.14
C LEU A 19 -5.98 13.89 -0.93
N ILE A 20 -5.61 15.01 -0.28
CA ILE A 20 -5.29 16.28 -0.97
C ILE A 20 -4.10 16.09 -1.92
N ILE A 21 -3.02 15.44 -1.46
CA ILE A 21 -1.88 15.08 -2.32
C ILE A 21 -2.35 14.21 -3.48
N GLY A 22 -3.22 13.24 -3.21
CA GLY A 22 -3.83 12.39 -4.24
C GLY A 22 -4.63 13.20 -5.28
N VAL A 23 -5.40 14.20 -4.85
CA VAL A 23 -6.12 15.13 -5.75
C VAL A 23 -5.14 15.93 -6.59
N VAL A 24 -4.11 16.54 -5.98
CA VAL A 24 -3.10 17.32 -6.71
C VAL A 24 -2.41 16.45 -7.76
N LEU A 25 -1.96 15.25 -7.38
CA LEU A 25 -1.37 14.29 -8.32
C LEU A 25 -2.35 13.87 -9.42
N ALA A 26 -3.61 13.66 -9.09
CA ALA A 26 -4.66 13.31 -10.06
C ALA A 26 -4.95 14.44 -11.06
N LEU A 27 -4.75 15.70 -10.67
CA LEU A 27 -4.92 16.87 -11.54
C LEU A 27 -3.68 17.14 -12.40
N LEU A 28 -2.48 16.84 -11.90
CA LEU A 28 -1.22 16.97 -12.64
C LEU A 28 -1.03 15.89 -13.71
N VAL A 29 -1.56 14.70 -13.45
CA VAL A 29 -1.61 13.59 -14.40
C VAL A 29 -2.80 13.83 -15.32
N ASP A 30 -2.60 14.27 -16.56
CA ASP A 30 -3.70 14.55 -17.52
C ASP A 30 -4.61 13.32 -17.66
N PRO A 31 -5.77 13.33 -16.97
CA PRO A 31 -6.53 12.11 -16.78
C PRO A 31 -7.55 11.94 -17.92
N PHE A 32 -7.62 12.90 -18.86
CA PHE A 32 -8.55 12.93 -20.00
C PHE A 32 -8.10 12.05 -21.18
N THR A 33 -6.87 11.55 -21.17
CA THR A 33 -6.28 10.92 -22.36
C THR A 33 -6.73 9.48 -22.62
N ARG A 34 -7.43 8.77 -21.72
CA ARG A 34 -7.83 7.37 -21.97
C ARG A 34 -9.19 6.92 -21.43
N VAL A 35 -9.86 6.14 -22.27
CA VAL A 35 -11.05 5.32 -21.99
C VAL A 35 -10.63 4.13 -21.10
N PRO A 36 -11.38 3.77 -20.05
CA PRO A 36 -11.16 2.53 -19.31
C PRO A 36 -11.17 1.34 -20.28
N ILE A 37 -10.44 0.29 -19.96
CA ILE A 37 -10.47 -0.93 -20.77
C ILE A 37 -11.66 -1.76 -20.30
N GLU A 38 -12.56 -2.10 -21.22
CA GLU A 38 -13.63 -3.04 -20.96
C GLU A 38 -13.03 -4.41 -20.62
N VAL A 39 -13.48 -4.98 -19.50
CA VAL A 39 -13.07 -6.32 -19.08
C VAL A 39 -14.08 -7.35 -19.57
N ASP A 40 -13.60 -8.56 -19.84
CA ASP A 40 -14.52 -9.66 -20.12
C ASP A 40 -15.38 -9.99 -18.89
N GLY A 41 -16.53 -10.63 -19.13
CA GLY A 41 -17.47 -10.97 -18.05
C GLY A 41 -16.87 -11.91 -17.00
N ALA A 42 -15.90 -12.75 -17.37
CA ALA A 42 -15.21 -13.63 -16.42
C ALA A 42 -14.38 -12.82 -15.40
N THR A 43 -13.56 -11.89 -15.88
CA THR A 43 -12.73 -11.01 -15.05
C THR A 43 -13.58 -10.13 -14.15
N GLU A 44 -14.69 -9.61 -14.68
CA GLU A 44 -15.67 -8.84 -13.90
C GLU A 44 -16.24 -9.66 -12.74
N TRP A 45 -16.73 -10.88 -13.00
CA TRP A 45 -17.29 -11.75 -11.96
C TRP A 45 -16.26 -12.17 -10.91
N VAL A 46 -15.03 -12.49 -11.34
CA VAL A 46 -13.93 -12.77 -10.42
C VAL A 46 -13.67 -11.54 -9.52
N ALA A 47 -13.64 -10.34 -10.08
CA ALA A 47 -13.47 -9.11 -9.31
C ALA A 47 -14.61 -8.89 -8.30
N ARG A 48 -15.86 -9.17 -8.68
CA ARG A 48 -17.03 -9.10 -7.77
C ARG A 48 -16.92 -10.09 -6.61
N VAL A 49 -16.56 -11.33 -6.89
CA VAL A 49 -16.37 -12.36 -5.84
C VAL A 49 -15.25 -11.95 -4.87
N LEU A 50 -14.10 -11.53 -5.39
CA LEU A 50 -13.00 -11.03 -4.57
C LEU A 50 -13.38 -9.78 -3.76
N LEU A 51 -14.16 -8.87 -4.35
CA LEU A 51 -14.66 -7.68 -3.68
C LEU A 51 -15.55 -8.05 -2.50
N VAL A 52 -16.46 -9.01 -2.67
CA VAL A 52 -17.32 -9.52 -1.58
C VAL A 52 -16.47 -10.09 -0.45
N PHE A 53 -15.47 -10.93 -0.76
CA PHE A 53 -14.57 -11.47 0.28
C PHE A 53 -13.76 -10.37 1.00
N ALA A 54 -13.27 -9.38 0.27
CA ALA A 54 -12.52 -8.26 0.83
C ALA A 54 -13.40 -7.39 1.76
N VAL A 55 -14.62 -7.07 1.32
CA VAL A 55 -15.59 -6.33 2.12
C VAL A 55 -16.00 -7.13 3.35
N ALA A 56 -16.28 -8.43 3.20
CA ALA A 56 -16.60 -9.31 4.31
C ALA A 56 -15.49 -9.32 5.37
N TRP A 57 -14.22 -9.40 4.96
CA TRP A 57 -13.08 -9.33 5.88
C TRP A 57 -13.07 -8.02 6.70
N VAL A 58 -13.29 -6.87 6.04
CA VAL A 58 -13.36 -5.57 6.71
C VAL A 58 -14.56 -5.47 7.65
N VAL A 59 -15.74 -5.91 7.20
CA VAL A 59 -16.97 -5.89 8.00
C VAL A 59 -16.84 -6.79 9.24
N ILE A 60 -16.32 -8.01 9.08
CA ILE A 60 -16.02 -8.91 10.21
C ILE A 60 -15.06 -8.23 11.19
N GLY A 61 -13.99 -7.58 10.70
CA GLY A 61 -13.05 -6.85 11.54
C GLY A 61 -13.69 -5.68 12.29
N MET A 62 -14.57 -4.93 11.63
CA MET A 62 -15.30 -3.81 12.23
C MET A 62 -16.29 -4.28 13.31
N LEU A 63 -17.04 -5.34 13.05
CA LEU A 63 -18.01 -5.91 13.98
C LEU A 63 -17.30 -6.56 15.18
N ALA A 64 -16.24 -7.34 14.93
CA ALA A 64 -15.43 -7.96 15.97
C ALA A 64 -14.68 -6.93 16.83
N ALA A 65 -14.43 -5.72 16.32
CA ALA A 65 -13.87 -4.63 17.12
C ALA A 65 -14.88 -4.05 18.15
N ARG A 66 -16.19 -4.19 17.90
CA ARG A 66 -17.27 -3.65 18.75
C ARG A 66 -17.96 -4.69 19.62
N THR A 67 -17.81 -5.98 19.31
CA THR A 67 -18.57 -7.07 19.92
C THR A 67 -17.65 -8.14 20.50
N ARG A 68 -18.21 -9.07 21.31
CA ARG A 68 -17.48 -10.25 21.82
C ARG A 68 -17.29 -11.37 20.78
N LEU A 69 -17.46 -11.10 19.48
CA LEU A 69 -17.24 -12.05 18.37
C LEU A 69 -15.79 -12.58 18.24
N VAL A 70 -14.89 -12.18 19.15
CA VAL A 70 -13.47 -12.56 19.23
C VAL A 70 -13.25 -14.07 19.43
N GLY A 71 -14.29 -14.84 19.78
CA GLY A 71 -14.19 -16.30 19.99
C GLY A 71 -14.20 -17.16 18.73
N ARG A 72 -14.42 -16.61 17.52
CA ARG A 72 -14.43 -17.39 16.27
C ARG A 72 -13.09 -17.32 15.53
N PRO A 73 -12.60 -18.43 14.94
CA PRO A 73 -11.34 -18.44 14.19
C PRO A 73 -11.39 -17.45 13.03
N GLY A 74 -10.33 -16.66 12.84
CA GLY A 74 -10.22 -15.64 11.80
C GLY A 74 -10.83 -14.28 12.18
N ALA A 75 -11.81 -14.22 13.09
CA ALA A 75 -12.42 -12.95 13.51
C ALA A 75 -11.44 -12.06 14.28
N ALA A 76 -10.55 -12.66 15.08
CA ALA A 76 -9.50 -11.93 15.78
C ALA A 76 -8.44 -11.37 14.81
N ALA A 77 -8.11 -12.12 13.74
CA ALA A 77 -7.23 -11.63 12.67
C ALA A 77 -7.84 -10.44 11.91
N ALA A 78 -9.11 -10.56 11.49
CA ALA A 78 -9.84 -9.48 10.82
C ALA A 78 -9.93 -8.23 11.71
N ARG A 79 -10.24 -8.41 13.00
CA ARG A 79 -10.23 -7.32 14.00
C ARG A 79 -8.85 -6.68 14.12
N ALA A 80 -7.80 -7.49 14.21
CA ALA A 80 -6.43 -7.00 14.37
C ALA A 80 -6.01 -6.15 13.17
N THR A 81 -6.29 -6.62 11.95
CA THR A 81 -5.99 -5.87 10.71
C THR A 81 -6.82 -4.59 10.60
N TRP A 82 -8.11 -4.61 10.94
CA TRP A 82 -8.97 -3.43 10.95
C TRP A 82 -8.52 -2.37 11.96
N ILE A 83 -8.25 -2.77 13.21
CA ILE A 83 -7.80 -1.84 14.25
C ILE A 83 -6.42 -1.30 13.91
N ALA A 84 -5.50 -2.13 13.45
CA ALA A 84 -4.14 -1.71 13.14
C ALA A 84 -4.08 -0.81 11.89
N SER A 85 -4.99 -0.96 10.92
CA SER A 85 -5.02 -0.07 9.74
C SER A 85 -5.71 1.26 10.02
N THR A 86 -6.68 1.32 10.94
CA THR A 86 -7.41 2.57 11.28
C THR A 86 -6.80 3.31 12.47
N ARG A 87 -6.17 2.58 13.39
CA ARG A 87 -5.57 3.06 14.65
C ARG A 87 -4.20 2.40 14.85
N PRO A 88 -3.22 2.66 13.98
CA PRO A 88 -1.94 1.93 13.96
C PRO A 88 -1.14 2.02 15.26
N TRP A 89 -1.29 3.07 16.05
CA TRP A 89 -0.66 3.15 17.38
C TRP A 89 -1.15 2.08 18.37
N ARG A 90 -2.29 1.42 18.09
CA ARG A 90 -2.84 0.30 18.88
C ARG A 90 -2.53 -1.07 18.26
N ALA A 91 -1.76 -1.14 17.18
CA ALA A 91 -1.46 -2.39 16.47
C ALA A 91 -0.79 -3.44 17.36
N ARG A 92 0.00 -3.01 18.35
CA ARG A 92 0.58 -3.92 19.34
C ARG A 92 -0.49 -4.54 20.23
N GLU A 93 -1.39 -3.74 20.76
CA GLU A 93 -2.50 -4.21 21.61
C GLU A 93 -3.41 -5.19 20.85
N SER A 94 -3.66 -4.94 19.56
CA SER A 94 -4.56 -5.75 18.75
C SER A 94 -3.97 -7.09 18.32
N THR A 95 -2.66 -7.30 18.49
CA THR A 95 -1.94 -8.52 18.11
C THR A 95 -1.41 -9.30 19.31
N LEU A 96 -1.71 -8.87 20.53
CA LEU A 96 -1.46 -9.65 21.74
C LEU A 96 -2.51 -10.77 21.86
N GLY A 97 -2.06 -11.99 22.15
CA GLY A 97 -2.94 -13.13 22.42
C GLY A 97 -3.66 -13.72 21.20
N VAL A 98 -3.32 -13.33 19.97
CA VAL A 98 -3.86 -13.98 18.76
C VAL A 98 -3.37 -15.43 18.64
N LEU A 99 -4.33 -16.31 18.32
CA LEU A 99 -4.11 -17.73 18.10
C LEU A 99 -3.18 -17.96 16.88
N PRO A 100 -2.49 -19.11 16.80
CA PRO A 100 -1.63 -19.44 15.65
C PRO A 100 -2.36 -19.39 14.31
N LEU A 101 -3.61 -19.84 14.26
CA LEU A 101 -4.43 -19.78 13.05
C LEU A 101 -4.71 -18.33 12.62
N ASP A 102 -5.04 -17.45 13.56
CA ASP A 102 -5.29 -16.03 13.27
C ASP A 102 -4.05 -15.33 12.72
N ARG A 103 -2.87 -15.71 13.21
CA ARG A 103 -1.59 -15.20 12.68
C ARG A 103 -1.39 -15.57 11.22
N TRP A 104 -1.73 -16.80 10.84
CA TRP A 104 -1.73 -17.20 9.43
C TRP A 104 -2.78 -16.44 8.63
N CYS A 105 -4.00 -16.28 9.14
CA CYS A 105 -5.04 -15.50 8.47
C CYS A 105 -4.63 -14.03 8.24
N MET A 106 -3.89 -13.41 9.16
CA MET A 106 -3.35 -12.05 8.99
C MET A 106 -2.37 -11.90 7.83
N ILE A 107 -1.72 -12.99 7.40
CA ILE A 107 -0.78 -13.00 6.28
C ILE A 107 -1.50 -13.49 5.01
N LEU A 108 -2.14 -14.65 5.10
CA LEU A 108 -2.74 -15.34 3.96
C LEU A 108 -3.89 -14.54 3.35
N VAL A 109 -4.79 -13.97 4.15
CA VAL A 109 -5.96 -13.27 3.58
C VAL A 109 -5.55 -11.98 2.85
N PRO A 110 -4.80 -11.04 3.46
CA PRO A 110 -4.34 -9.86 2.73
C PRO A 110 -3.38 -10.19 1.58
N GLY A 111 -2.49 -11.18 1.78
CA GLY A 111 -1.51 -11.60 0.76
C GLY A 111 -2.17 -12.24 -0.46
N LEU A 112 -3.08 -13.18 -0.25
CA LEU A 112 -3.83 -13.83 -1.33
C LEU A 112 -4.73 -12.81 -2.04
N LEU A 113 -5.42 -11.94 -1.29
CA LEU A 113 -6.26 -10.92 -1.89
C LEU A 113 -5.43 -9.96 -2.76
N LEU A 114 -4.25 -9.55 -2.29
CA LEU A 114 -3.33 -8.72 -3.07
C LEU A 114 -2.91 -9.43 -4.36
N VAL A 115 -2.43 -10.68 -4.28
CA VAL A 115 -1.98 -11.44 -5.45
C VAL A 115 -3.13 -11.63 -6.43
N ALA A 116 -4.30 -12.09 -5.96
CA ALA A 116 -5.48 -12.28 -6.79
C ALA A 116 -5.92 -10.97 -7.46
N THR A 117 -5.94 -9.86 -6.71
CA THR A 117 -6.27 -8.53 -7.25
C THR A 117 -5.26 -8.11 -8.34
N ARG A 118 -3.97 -8.43 -8.17
CA ARG A 118 -2.93 -8.13 -9.18
C ARG A 118 -3.06 -9.02 -10.41
N VAL A 119 -3.38 -10.30 -10.25
CA VAL A 119 -3.63 -11.22 -11.37
C VAL A 119 -4.85 -10.78 -12.17
N VAL A 120 -5.94 -10.37 -11.50
CA VAL A 120 -7.14 -9.81 -12.15
C VAL A 120 -6.83 -8.51 -12.89
N GLN A 121 -5.87 -7.72 -12.39
CA GLN A 121 -5.37 -6.54 -13.10
C GLN A 121 -4.43 -6.88 -14.26
N ALA A 122 -3.91 -8.09 -14.40
CA ALA A 122 -2.97 -8.41 -15.47
C ALA A 122 -3.73 -8.83 -16.74
N ARG A 123 -3.39 -8.26 -17.90
CA ARG A 123 -3.90 -8.71 -19.21
C ARG A 123 -2.77 -8.85 -20.21
N GLY A 124 -2.84 -9.89 -21.05
CA GLY A 124 -1.77 -10.19 -22.00
C GLY A 124 -0.42 -10.34 -21.29
N ASP A 125 0.58 -9.55 -21.67
CA ASP A 125 1.93 -9.53 -21.08
C ASP A 125 2.00 -8.88 -19.67
N GLY A 126 0.87 -8.74 -18.99
CA GLY A 126 0.71 -8.06 -17.70
C GLY A 126 1.43 -8.71 -16.52
N PHE A 127 1.89 -9.95 -16.65
CA PHE A 127 2.48 -10.71 -15.55
C PHE A 127 3.76 -10.09 -14.97
N GLY A 128 4.55 -9.37 -15.78
CA GLY A 128 5.73 -8.65 -15.28
C GLY A 128 5.37 -7.64 -14.20
N SER A 129 4.23 -6.97 -14.34
CA SER A 129 3.71 -6.02 -13.35
C SER A 129 3.22 -6.69 -12.05
N VAL A 130 2.70 -7.92 -12.14
CA VAL A 130 2.30 -8.74 -10.98
C VAL A 130 3.54 -9.16 -10.21
N VAL A 131 4.54 -9.68 -10.92
CA VAL A 131 5.83 -10.08 -10.33
C VAL A 131 6.49 -8.88 -9.65
N LEU A 132 6.56 -7.72 -10.31
CA LEU A 132 7.13 -6.52 -9.72
C LEU A 132 6.36 -6.07 -8.47
N ALA A 133 5.03 -6.11 -8.51
CA ALA A 133 4.21 -5.75 -7.35
C ALA A 133 4.46 -6.69 -6.16
N VAL A 134 4.45 -8.01 -6.40
CA VAL A 134 4.70 -9.02 -5.37
C VAL A 134 6.13 -8.90 -4.83
N ALA A 135 7.12 -8.77 -5.72
CA ALA A 135 8.51 -8.55 -5.35
C ALA A 135 8.69 -7.27 -4.50
N GLY A 136 7.98 -6.20 -4.84
CA GLY A 136 7.92 -4.97 -4.04
C GLY A 136 7.47 -5.23 -2.61
N TRP A 137 6.36 -5.95 -2.43
CA TRP A 137 5.89 -6.28 -1.08
C TRP A 137 6.85 -7.21 -0.33
N LEU A 138 7.48 -8.16 -1.00
CA LEU A 138 8.47 -9.05 -0.40
C LEU A 138 9.74 -8.28 0.02
N VAL A 139 10.23 -7.37 -0.81
CA VAL A 139 11.38 -6.49 -0.48
C VAL A 139 11.04 -5.55 0.66
N PHE A 140 9.83 -4.97 0.67
CA PHE A 140 9.35 -4.19 1.80
C PHE A 140 9.35 -5.01 3.09
N ALA A 141 8.75 -6.21 3.06
CA ALA A 141 8.67 -7.11 4.20
C ALA A 141 10.06 -7.53 4.69
N LEU A 142 10.99 -7.79 3.77
CA LEU A 142 12.38 -8.13 4.06
C LEU A 142 13.12 -6.95 4.71
N ALA A 143 13.05 -5.76 4.12
CA ALA A 143 13.68 -4.55 4.66
C ALA A 143 13.19 -4.25 6.09
N VAL A 144 11.87 -4.32 6.29
CA VAL A 144 11.25 -4.19 7.62
C VAL A 144 11.74 -5.29 8.56
N ARG A 145 11.74 -6.55 8.14
CA ARG A 145 12.15 -7.70 8.96
C ARG A 145 13.60 -7.59 9.43
N LEU A 146 14.50 -7.16 8.54
CA LEU A 146 15.92 -6.96 8.83
C LEU A 146 16.11 -5.83 9.86
N LEU A 147 15.45 -4.68 9.67
CA LEU A 147 15.61 -3.53 10.57
C LEU A 147 14.87 -3.70 11.92
N LEU A 148 13.82 -4.51 11.95
CA LEU A 148 13.07 -4.82 13.16
C LEU A 148 13.87 -5.74 14.11
N GLY A 149 14.73 -6.61 13.56
CA GLY A 149 15.58 -7.52 14.31
C GLY A 149 14.78 -8.58 15.08
N THR A 150 15.06 -8.80 16.36
CA THR A 150 14.37 -9.82 17.17
C THR A 150 12.97 -9.43 17.66
N ARG A 151 12.47 -8.23 17.30
CA ARG A 151 11.16 -7.74 17.75
C ARG A 151 10.01 -8.38 16.97
N SER A 152 8.82 -8.34 17.57
CA SER A 152 7.61 -8.95 17.04
C SER A 152 7.13 -8.26 15.74
N PRO A 153 6.98 -9.00 14.62
CA PRO A 153 6.51 -8.45 13.34
C PRO A 153 4.98 -8.33 13.25
N TRP A 154 4.23 -8.94 14.17
CA TRP A 154 2.77 -9.02 14.08
C TRP A 154 2.06 -7.66 13.99
N PRO A 155 2.46 -6.59 14.73
CA PRO A 155 1.80 -5.29 14.65
C PRO A 155 1.87 -4.66 13.25
N ILE A 156 3.02 -4.78 12.58
CA ILE A 156 3.19 -4.21 11.23
C ILE A 156 2.47 -5.07 10.19
N ILE A 157 2.49 -6.40 10.32
CA ILE A 157 1.71 -7.31 9.47
C ILE A 157 0.21 -6.96 9.56
N ALA A 158 -0.31 -6.75 10.77
CA ALA A 158 -1.71 -6.35 10.96
C ALA A 158 -2.03 -5.02 10.26
N ALA A 159 -1.20 -4.00 10.49
CA ALA A 159 -1.41 -2.65 10.01
C ALA A 159 -1.36 -2.59 8.47
N VAL A 160 -0.30 -3.13 7.89
CA VAL A 160 -0.07 -3.17 6.44
C VAL A 160 -1.11 -4.06 5.77
N GLY A 161 -1.41 -5.24 6.34
CA GLY A 161 -2.43 -6.15 5.82
C GLY A 161 -3.81 -5.51 5.73
N GLY A 162 -4.24 -4.80 6.79
CA GLY A 162 -5.53 -4.10 6.77
C GLY A 162 -5.56 -2.95 5.75
N ALA A 163 -4.49 -2.17 5.64
CA ALA A 163 -4.42 -1.09 4.65
C ALA A 163 -4.36 -1.61 3.20
N LEU A 164 -3.69 -2.75 2.98
CA LEU A 164 -3.68 -3.47 1.72
C LEU A 164 -5.06 -3.94 1.28
N VAL A 165 -5.84 -4.51 2.20
CA VAL A 165 -7.22 -4.93 1.90
C VAL A 165 -8.07 -3.74 1.45
N LEU A 166 -7.99 -2.59 2.13
CA LEU A 166 -8.71 -1.37 1.73
C LEU A 166 -8.33 -0.91 0.32
N ARG A 167 -7.03 -0.99 -0.02
CA ARG A 167 -6.55 -0.70 -1.38
C ARG A 167 -7.09 -1.69 -2.41
N CYS A 168 -7.13 -2.98 -2.08
CA CYS A 168 -7.69 -4.00 -2.97
C CYS A 168 -9.19 -3.76 -3.21
N ILE A 169 -9.96 -3.41 -2.16
CA ILE A 169 -11.38 -3.06 -2.29
C ILE A 169 -11.57 -1.92 -3.29
N ALA A 170 -10.81 -0.82 -3.15
CA ALA A 170 -10.94 0.32 -4.07
C ALA A 170 -10.70 -0.10 -5.53
N THR A 171 -9.70 -0.95 -5.78
CA THR A 171 -9.38 -1.37 -7.15
C THR A 171 -10.36 -2.39 -7.70
N LEU A 172 -10.76 -3.38 -6.88
CA LEU A 172 -11.75 -4.39 -7.24
C LEU A 172 -13.11 -3.76 -7.50
N ALA A 173 -13.49 -2.71 -6.78
CA ALA A 173 -14.73 -1.97 -7.03
C ALA A 173 -14.75 -1.38 -8.45
N ALA A 174 -13.68 -0.73 -8.89
CA ALA A 174 -13.58 -0.21 -10.26
C ALA A 174 -13.69 -1.33 -11.30
N ILE A 175 -12.93 -2.42 -11.14
CA ILE A 175 -12.92 -3.55 -12.09
C ILE A 175 -14.29 -4.25 -12.12
N SER A 176 -14.93 -4.42 -10.97
CA SER A 176 -16.25 -5.07 -10.85
C SER A 176 -17.38 -4.33 -11.56
N LEU A 177 -17.15 -3.07 -11.91
CA LEU A 177 -18.09 -2.19 -12.62
C LEU A 177 -17.67 -1.95 -14.09
N SER A 178 -16.59 -2.59 -14.56
CA SER A 178 -15.97 -2.33 -15.87
C SER A 178 -16.33 -3.37 -16.97
N GLY A 179 -17.29 -4.26 -16.73
CA GLY A 179 -17.74 -5.21 -17.76
C GLY A 179 -18.56 -4.55 -18.88
N ALA A 180 -19.05 -5.35 -19.83
CA ALA A 180 -19.79 -4.89 -21.00
C ALA A 180 -21.03 -4.05 -20.66
N GLU A 181 -21.79 -4.46 -19.64
CA GLU A 181 -22.95 -3.73 -19.10
C GLU A 181 -22.57 -2.82 -17.91
N GLY A 182 -21.27 -2.62 -17.71
CA GLY A 182 -20.69 -1.96 -16.55
C GLY A 182 -20.77 -0.43 -16.64
N VAL A 183 -21.15 0.20 -15.53
CA VAL A 183 -21.27 1.66 -15.46
C VAL A 183 -19.94 2.41 -15.33
N TRP A 184 -18.82 1.69 -15.15
CA TRP A 184 -17.52 2.32 -14.88
C TRP A 184 -17.05 3.24 -16.01
N HIS A 185 -17.30 2.89 -17.27
CA HIS A 185 -16.98 3.75 -18.42
C HIS A 185 -17.73 5.09 -18.35
N VAL A 186 -19.01 5.06 -18.00
CA VAL A 186 -19.83 6.26 -17.81
C VAL A 186 -19.33 7.06 -16.61
N LEU A 187 -19.08 6.42 -15.47
CA LEU A 187 -18.54 7.08 -14.28
C LEU A 187 -17.17 7.72 -14.52
N TRP A 188 -16.31 7.07 -15.30
CA TRP A 188 -14.96 7.57 -15.62
C TRP A 188 -14.97 8.81 -16.50
N SER A 189 -16.01 8.97 -17.33
CA SER A 189 -16.21 10.18 -18.13
C SER A 189 -16.44 11.43 -17.27
N ILE A 190 -16.91 11.24 -16.03
CA ILE A 190 -17.10 12.31 -15.05
C ILE A 190 -15.76 12.64 -14.40
N GLY A 191 -15.19 13.80 -14.75
CA GLY A 191 -13.86 14.23 -14.26
C GLY A 191 -13.72 14.21 -12.74
N ALA A 192 -14.76 14.58 -12.00
CA ALA A 192 -14.76 14.56 -10.54
C ALA A 192 -14.65 13.13 -9.95
N VAL A 193 -15.35 12.16 -10.54
CA VAL A 193 -15.30 10.75 -10.10
C VAL A 193 -13.90 10.17 -10.31
N ARG A 194 -13.31 10.49 -11.46
CA ARG A 194 -11.94 10.10 -11.81
C ARG A 194 -10.91 10.67 -10.83
N VAL A 195 -10.96 11.97 -10.56
CA VAL A 195 -10.07 12.62 -9.58
C VAL A 195 -10.25 12.02 -8.18
N LEU A 196 -11.50 11.78 -7.77
CA LEU A 196 -11.80 11.16 -6.48
C LEU A 196 -11.23 9.74 -6.38
N TYR A 197 -11.43 8.91 -7.40
CA TYR A 197 -10.88 7.56 -7.45
C TYR A 197 -9.35 7.57 -7.38
N LEU A 198 -8.70 8.42 -8.18
CA LEU A 198 -7.26 8.62 -8.17
C LEU A 198 -6.75 9.05 -6.79
N ALA A 199 -7.41 10.02 -6.17
CA ALA A 199 -7.07 10.50 -4.85
C ALA A 199 -7.18 9.40 -3.78
N ILE A 200 -8.25 8.60 -3.81
CA ILE A 200 -8.44 7.48 -2.88
C ILE A 200 -7.35 6.43 -3.05
N VAL A 201 -7.09 5.98 -4.28
CA VAL A 201 -6.13 4.91 -4.52
C VAL A 201 -4.70 5.37 -4.21
N LEU A 202 -4.32 6.61 -4.53
CA LEU A 202 -3.02 7.19 -4.15
C LEU A 202 -2.90 7.41 -2.64
N GLY A 203 -3.95 7.96 -2.03
CA GLY A 203 -4.02 8.16 -0.59
C GLY A 203 -3.86 6.85 0.18
N LEU A 204 -4.49 5.77 -0.29
CA LEU A 204 -4.34 4.43 0.27
C LEU A 204 -2.92 3.87 0.11
N VAL A 205 -2.18 4.19 -0.96
CA VAL A 205 -0.74 3.84 -1.05
C VAL A 205 0.01 4.50 0.10
N GLY A 206 -0.11 5.82 0.21
CA GLY A 206 0.59 6.59 1.25
C GLY A 206 0.21 6.11 2.64
N TRP A 207 -1.06 5.77 2.84
CA TRP A 207 -1.58 5.27 4.10
C TRP A 207 -0.90 3.97 4.53
N VAL A 208 -0.60 3.03 3.62
CA VAL A 208 0.12 1.80 3.97
C VAL A 208 1.47 2.11 4.64
N PHE A 209 2.19 3.11 4.13
CA PHE A 209 3.48 3.49 4.71
C PHE A 209 3.34 4.23 6.05
N VAL A 210 2.31 5.08 6.18
CA VAL A 210 1.98 5.73 7.45
C VAL A 210 1.66 4.70 8.53
N VAL A 211 0.78 3.74 8.25
CA VAL A 211 0.42 2.71 9.23
C VAL A 211 1.59 1.78 9.55
N ALA A 212 2.47 1.48 8.58
CA ALA A 212 3.69 0.73 8.82
C ALA A 212 4.57 1.44 9.85
N GLY A 213 4.90 2.72 9.63
CA GLY A 213 5.70 3.49 10.58
C GLY A 213 5.03 3.63 11.95
N TRP A 214 3.75 3.99 11.99
CA TRP A 214 3.05 4.24 13.27
C TRP A 214 2.84 2.96 14.09
N SER A 215 2.69 1.80 13.44
CA SER A 215 2.58 0.50 14.12
C SER A 215 3.86 0.10 14.87
N LEU A 216 5.02 0.58 14.41
CA LEU A 216 6.33 0.29 15.00
C LEU A 216 6.72 1.30 16.10
N GLY A 217 6.07 2.46 16.14
CA GLY A 217 6.34 3.52 17.12
C GLY A 217 6.42 3.03 18.57
N PRO A 218 5.43 2.26 19.08
CA PRO A 218 5.46 1.72 20.44
C PRO A 218 6.62 0.74 20.74
N GLN A 219 7.27 0.17 19.72
CA GLN A 219 8.34 -0.82 19.88
C GLN A 219 9.74 -0.23 19.64
N LEU A 220 9.86 0.74 18.75
CA LEU A 220 11.12 1.30 18.28
C LEU A 220 11.35 2.76 18.68
N GLY A 221 10.31 3.46 19.12
CA GLY A 221 10.29 4.92 19.24
C GLY A 221 10.04 5.60 17.88
N PRO A 222 9.61 6.88 17.88
CA PRO A 222 9.11 7.55 16.68
C PRO A 222 10.16 7.68 15.57
N ARG A 223 11.41 8.06 15.93
CA ARG A 223 12.51 8.21 14.96
C ARG A 223 12.79 6.91 14.22
N ARG A 224 13.03 5.82 14.95
CA ARG A 224 13.42 4.54 14.35
C ARG A 224 12.26 3.93 13.57
N ALA A 225 11.04 4.07 14.05
CA ALA A 225 9.85 3.61 13.35
C ALA A 225 9.64 4.33 12.01
N ALA A 226 9.83 5.65 11.96
CA ALA A 226 9.84 6.41 10.72
C ALA A 226 10.99 5.99 9.80
N GLY A 227 12.18 5.75 10.36
CA GLY A 227 13.33 5.24 9.62
C GLY A 227 13.07 3.89 8.94
N VAL A 228 12.47 2.94 9.66
CA VAL A 228 12.11 1.62 9.09
C VAL A 228 11.10 1.75 7.96
N ALA A 229 10.05 2.58 8.15
CA ALA A 229 9.07 2.82 7.09
C ALA A 229 9.74 3.44 5.87
N LEU A 230 10.53 4.51 6.05
CA LEU A 230 11.22 5.22 4.96
C LEU A 230 12.20 4.32 4.21
N ALA A 231 12.96 3.47 4.94
CA ALA A 231 13.86 2.50 4.34
C ALA A 231 13.11 1.47 3.48
N GLY A 232 11.98 0.97 3.99
CA GLY A 232 11.10 0.08 3.23
C GLY A 232 10.56 0.74 1.97
N VAL A 233 10.12 2.00 2.05
CA VAL A 233 9.65 2.77 0.87
C VAL A 233 10.76 2.88 -0.17
N GLY A 234 11.94 3.36 0.23
CA GLY A 234 13.09 3.50 -0.67
C GLY A 234 13.46 2.17 -1.35
N ALA A 235 13.50 1.08 -0.58
CA ALA A 235 13.85 -0.24 -1.10
C ALA A 235 12.85 -0.74 -2.16
N VAL A 236 11.56 -0.47 -1.99
CA VAL A 236 10.52 -0.81 -2.99
C VAL A 236 10.69 0.02 -4.25
N PHE A 237 10.92 1.33 -4.11
CA PHE A 237 11.06 2.22 -5.27
C PHE A 237 12.36 2.01 -6.05
N ALA A 238 13.35 1.33 -5.47
CA ALA A 238 14.55 0.90 -6.20
C ALA A 238 14.29 -0.25 -7.19
N LEU A 239 13.21 -1.02 -7.02
CA LEU A 239 12.93 -2.18 -7.86
C LEU A 239 12.56 -1.83 -9.31
N PRO A 240 11.64 -0.88 -9.59
CA PRO A 240 11.40 -0.44 -10.97
C PRO A 240 12.70 0.00 -11.64
N THR A 241 13.54 0.77 -10.95
CA THR A 241 14.79 1.26 -11.54
C THR A 241 15.81 0.16 -11.78
N ALA A 242 15.93 -0.81 -10.87
CA ALA A 242 16.83 -1.96 -11.03
C ALA A 242 16.35 -2.90 -12.15
N THR A 243 15.05 -3.14 -12.25
CA THR A 243 14.48 -3.99 -13.30
C THR A 243 14.60 -3.32 -14.67
N ALA A 244 14.30 -2.02 -14.79
CA ALA A 244 14.54 -1.28 -16.02
C ALA A 244 16.02 -1.26 -16.45
N ALA A 245 16.96 -1.22 -15.49
CA ALA A 245 18.39 -1.34 -15.78
C ALA A 245 18.78 -2.75 -16.25
N ALA A 246 18.13 -3.81 -15.75
CA ALA A 246 18.48 -5.19 -16.06
C ALA A 246 17.91 -5.69 -17.39
N ILE A 247 16.65 -5.38 -17.70
CA ILE A 247 15.96 -5.89 -18.92
C ILE A 247 15.73 -4.81 -19.98
N GLY A 248 16.19 -3.58 -19.73
CA GLY A 248 15.96 -2.43 -20.59
C GLY A 248 14.65 -1.71 -20.28
N THR A 249 14.64 -0.39 -20.48
CA THR A 249 13.52 0.50 -20.14
C THR A 249 12.27 0.18 -20.95
N THR A 250 12.42 -0.07 -22.25
CA THR A 250 11.31 -0.36 -23.16
C THR A 250 10.55 -1.63 -22.76
N GLU A 251 11.27 -2.72 -22.50
CA GLU A 251 10.65 -4.01 -22.17
C GLU A 251 10.03 -3.99 -20.76
N ALA A 252 10.72 -3.36 -19.80
CA ALA A 252 10.18 -3.12 -18.47
C ALA A 252 8.88 -2.31 -18.51
N LEU A 253 8.85 -1.22 -19.28
CA LEU A 253 7.66 -0.38 -19.42
C LEU A 253 6.53 -1.10 -20.15
N ARG A 254 6.82 -1.91 -21.18
CA ARG A 254 5.80 -2.73 -21.85
C ARG A 254 5.11 -3.66 -20.84
N GLY A 255 5.87 -4.39 -20.04
CA GLY A 255 5.35 -5.33 -19.05
C GLY A 255 4.66 -4.68 -17.84
N TRP A 256 5.04 -3.46 -17.45
CA TRP A 256 4.37 -2.73 -16.36
C TRP A 256 3.07 -2.06 -16.81
N ASN A 257 2.99 -1.68 -18.09
CA ASN A 257 1.86 -0.95 -18.65
C ASN A 257 0.75 -1.85 -19.22
N SER A 258 0.89 -3.17 -19.15
CA SER A 258 -0.09 -4.18 -19.62
C SER A 258 -1.14 -4.56 -18.56
N GLN A 259 -1.47 -3.66 -17.63
CA GLN A 259 -2.52 -3.87 -16.62
C GLN A 259 -3.91 -3.37 -17.08
N ILE A 260 -4.96 -4.15 -16.79
CA ILE A 260 -6.36 -3.73 -16.66
C ILE A 260 -6.46 -2.88 -15.40
N GLY A 261 -6.39 -1.57 -15.54
CA GLY A 261 -6.50 -0.72 -14.38
C GLY A 261 -6.14 0.72 -14.64
N VAL A 262 -6.81 1.56 -13.87
CA VAL A 262 -6.95 2.99 -14.10
C VAL A 262 -6.02 3.81 -13.16
N LEU A 263 -5.02 3.18 -12.52
CA LEU A 263 -4.01 3.79 -11.64
C LEU A 263 -2.73 2.94 -11.46
N PRO A 264 -1.60 3.47 -10.93
CA PRO A 264 -0.83 4.67 -11.26
C PRO A 264 0.51 4.33 -11.95
N TRP A 265 0.80 3.06 -12.21
CA TRP A 265 2.08 2.61 -12.81
C TRP A 265 2.20 2.93 -14.30
N HIS A 266 1.18 3.59 -14.85
CA HIS A 266 1.08 4.07 -16.23
C HIS A 266 1.78 5.42 -16.47
N LEU A 267 2.82 5.79 -15.72
CA LEU A 267 3.48 7.11 -15.86
C LEU A 267 4.03 7.35 -17.28
N ALA A 268 4.57 6.33 -17.95
CA ALA A 268 5.02 6.43 -19.34
C ALA A 268 3.87 6.65 -20.33
N ARG A 269 2.66 6.31 -19.91
CA ARG A 269 1.44 6.40 -20.72
C ARG A 269 0.64 7.68 -20.38
N MET A 270 0.83 8.25 -19.19
CA MET A 270 0.24 9.49 -18.65
C MET A 270 0.92 10.77 -19.15
N THR A 271 2.13 10.66 -19.68
CA THR A 271 2.98 11.77 -20.14
C THR A 271 2.95 11.96 -21.66
N GLY A 272 2.12 11.20 -22.39
CA GLY A 272 2.15 11.14 -23.86
C GLY A 272 3.34 10.36 -24.43
N LEU A 273 4.21 9.80 -23.57
CA LEU A 273 5.45 9.10 -23.91
C LEU A 273 5.23 7.64 -24.34
N TYR A 274 4.10 7.34 -24.99
CA TYR A 274 3.88 5.99 -25.54
C TYR A 274 4.68 5.76 -26.82
N ASP A 275 4.91 6.83 -27.58
CA ASP A 275 5.65 6.82 -28.84
C ASP A 275 7.06 7.45 -28.72
N THR A 276 7.36 8.07 -27.59
CA THR A 276 8.65 8.72 -27.32
C THR A 276 9.30 8.09 -26.11
N GLN A 277 10.60 7.80 -26.24
CA GLN A 277 11.40 7.12 -25.23
C GLN A 277 11.15 7.73 -23.85
N PHE A 278 10.69 6.93 -22.89
CA PHE A 278 10.59 7.37 -21.50
C PHE A 278 11.97 7.91 -21.08
N PRO A 279 12.08 9.19 -20.68
CA PRO A 279 13.39 9.79 -20.46
C PRO A 279 14.10 8.99 -19.38
N ALA A 280 15.22 8.37 -19.74
CA ALA A 280 16.03 7.55 -18.83
C ALA A 280 16.40 8.37 -17.57
N GLU A 281 16.54 9.68 -17.73
CA GLU A 281 16.71 10.66 -16.66
C GLU A 281 15.67 10.54 -15.54
N THR A 282 14.40 10.30 -15.86
CA THR A 282 13.34 10.12 -14.85
C THR A 282 13.54 8.86 -14.03
N LEU A 283 14.02 7.77 -14.66
CA LEU A 283 14.37 6.54 -13.94
C LEU A 283 15.60 6.75 -13.06
N VAL A 284 16.58 7.52 -13.53
CA VAL A 284 17.77 7.88 -12.73
C VAL A 284 17.37 8.72 -11.52
N VAL A 285 16.55 9.76 -11.71
CA VAL A 285 16.04 10.60 -10.61
C VAL A 285 15.25 9.76 -9.60
N ALA A 286 14.37 8.87 -10.07
CA ALA A 286 13.64 7.96 -9.20
C ALA A 286 14.60 7.03 -8.42
N ALA A 287 15.65 6.53 -9.06
CA ALA A 287 16.65 5.65 -8.44
C ALA A 287 17.43 6.39 -7.35
N VAL A 288 17.83 7.64 -7.62
CA VAL A 288 18.54 8.50 -6.67
C VAL A 288 17.64 8.79 -5.47
N ILE A 289 16.39 9.21 -5.69
CA ILE A 289 15.43 9.47 -4.61
C ILE A 289 15.21 8.20 -3.78
N ALA A 290 14.96 7.05 -4.42
CA ALA A 290 14.77 5.77 -3.75
C ALA A 290 16.00 5.37 -2.92
N THR A 291 17.20 5.58 -3.44
CA THR A 291 18.46 5.32 -2.74
C THR A 291 18.62 6.23 -1.53
N LEU A 292 18.40 7.53 -1.69
CA LEU A 292 18.48 8.50 -0.60
C LEU A 292 17.46 8.19 0.51
N MET A 293 16.22 7.82 0.15
CA MET A 293 15.20 7.38 1.10
C MET A 293 15.64 6.12 1.84
N THR A 294 16.19 5.14 1.12
CA THR A 294 16.71 3.90 1.74
C THR A 294 17.81 4.21 2.75
N VAL A 295 18.82 4.98 2.35
CA VAL A 295 19.97 5.34 3.19
C VAL A 295 19.52 6.15 4.41
N ALA A 296 18.74 7.21 4.20
CA ALA A 296 18.21 8.03 5.29
C ALA A 296 17.36 7.20 6.25
N GLY A 297 16.52 6.31 5.72
CA GLY A 297 15.69 5.41 6.50
C GLY A 297 16.52 4.46 7.37
N VAL A 298 17.54 3.84 6.80
CA VAL A 298 18.48 2.96 7.53
C VAL A 298 19.19 3.73 8.64
N VAL A 299 19.74 4.90 8.34
CA VAL A 299 20.43 5.76 9.33
C VAL A 299 19.50 6.16 10.47
N LEU A 300 18.23 6.44 10.18
CA LEU A 300 17.22 6.75 11.20
C LEU A 300 16.79 5.52 12.01
N ALA A 301 16.79 4.34 11.41
CA ALA A 301 16.39 3.06 12.03
C ALA A 301 17.45 2.48 12.97
N LEU A 302 18.74 2.80 12.75
CA LEU A 302 19.84 2.36 13.61
C LEU A 302 19.76 2.96 15.03
N PRO A 303 20.17 2.20 16.06
CA PRO A 303 20.26 2.71 17.42
C PRO A 303 21.32 3.82 17.52
N LEU A 304 21.02 4.87 18.30
CA LEU A 304 21.99 5.94 18.59
C LEU A 304 23.21 5.36 19.32
N ARG A 305 24.41 5.83 18.96
CA ARG A 305 25.64 5.46 19.67
C ARG A 305 25.57 5.95 21.12
N ALA A 306 26.21 5.23 22.05
CA ALA A 306 26.12 5.52 23.49
C ALA A 306 26.43 6.99 23.87
N GLY A 307 27.34 7.65 23.14
CA GLY A 307 27.69 9.06 23.35
C GLY A 307 26.59 10.07 22.99
N GLU A 308 25.82 9.83 21.93
CA GLU A 308 24.69 10.68 21.54
C GLU A 308 23.49 10.53 22.48
N ARG A 309 23.33 9.31 23.04
CA ARG A 309 22.32 9.02 24.06
C ARG A 309 22.58 9.87 25.31
N ARG A 310 23.83 9.93 25.76
CA ARG A 310 24.28 10.76 26.90
C ARG A 310 24.08 12.26 26.66
N ARG A 311 24.43 12.77 25.47
CA ARG A 311 24.23 14.19 25.10
C ARG A 311 22.75 14.59 25.09
N ARG A 312 21.85 13.74 24.59
CA ARG A 312 20.42 14.04 24.57
C ARG A 312 19.78 14.02 25.97
N THR A 313 20.17 13.09 26.83
CA THR A 313 19.70 13.08 28.23
C THR A 313 20.26 14.24 29.05
N ALA A 314 21.40 14.81 28.66
CA ALA A 314 21.97 16.00 29.31
C ALA A 314 21.34 17.32 28.79
N ALA A 315 20.62 17.28 27.67
CA ALA A 315 19.98 18.44 27.04
C ALA A 315 18.44 18.47 27.23
N SER A 316 17.89 17.50 27.97
CA SER A 316 16.47 17.38 28.33
C SER A 316 16.30 17.58 29.82
#